data_AF-X1HPK1-F1
#
_entry.id   AF-X1HPK1-F1
#
_cell.length_a   1.000
_cell.length_b   1.000
_cell.length_c   1.000
_cell.angle_alpha   90.00
_cell.angle_beta   90.00
_cell.angle_gamma   90.00
#
_symmetry.space_group_name_H-M   'P 1'
#
loop_
_entity.id
_entity.type
_entity.pdbx_description
1 polymer ?
#
loop_
_entity_poly.entity_id
_entity_poly.type
_entity_poly.pdbx_seq_one_letter_code
_entity_poly.pdbx_strand_id
1 'polypeptide(L)'
;VNAAARIESTKQPMSVLVSEYTFRLVAPFFDFIDLGEFDIEGRSEAVKIYQVQGVKADPERARGAAGLESPMVGREAELASLLHLSQTVQAGLGRVVLVVSEPGLGKTRLISEWKQDVSQAISKPPIKWIEGNNNSYDLGQAYHLLIDLLHSILGIPTGGGEPETRAALRNLTEDLFGSIEKHAVDAPALDVYPYLGHLLSLNLEGMALERVRMLDPEGLRAQYLAALRRLFQALADRGPLIVVLENLQWADPSSAELLTNIMPLTSTIP
;
A
#
# COMPACT_ATOMS: atom_id res chain seq x y z
N VAL A 1 -5.28 19.79 42.80
CA VAL A 1 -4.67 18.43 42.89
C VAL A 1 -5.06 17.65 41.64
N ASN A 2 -4.30 17.93 40.58
CA ASN A 2 -3.95 17.15 39.40
C ASN A 2 -5.05 16.37 38.67
N ALA A 3 -5.63 17.01 37.65
CA ALA A 3 -6.29 16.32 36.54
C ALA A 3 -5.38 15.29 35.85
N ALA A 4 -4.07 15.57 35.77
CA ALA A 4 -3.06 14.59 35.32
C ALA A 4 -3.01 13.33 36.21
N ALA A 5 -3.28 13.45 37.52
CA ALA A 5 -3.29 12.31 38.46
C ALA A 5 -4.57 11.48 38.35
N ARG A 6 -5.71 12.10 37.99
CA ARG A 6 -6.95 11.37 37.67
C ARG A 6 -6.82 10.59 36.37
N ILE A 7 -6.24 11.21 35.34
CA ILE A 7 -5.89 10.53 34.08
C ILE A 7 -4.91 9.37 34.34
N GLU A 8 -3.98 9.53 35.29
CA GLU A 8 -3.07 8.45 35.73
C GLU A 8 -3.77 7.28 36.41
N SER A 9 -4.79 7.55 37.22
CA SER A 9 -5.50 6.50 37.98
C SER A 9 -6.35 5.57 37.12
N THR A 10 -6.64 5.95 35.87
CA THR A 10 -7.42 5.14 34.90
C THR A 10 -6.51 4.35 33.94
N LYS A 11 -5.18 4.43 34.10
CA LYS A 11 -4.22 3.92 33.11
C LYS A 11 -4.14 2.39 33.06
N GLN A 12 -4.21 1.87 31.85
CA GLN A 12 -3.33 0.76 31.46
C GLN A 12 -1.93 1.34 31.15
N PRO A 13 -0.83 0.73 31.64
CA PRO A 13 0.54 1.12 31.26
C PRO A 13 0.71 1.17 29.74
N MET A 14 1.58 2.06 29.24
CA MET A 14 1.90 2.20 27.80
C MET A 14 0.77 2.73 26.89
N SER A 15 -0.22 3.47 27.43
CA SER A 15 -1.28 4.11 26.64
C SER A 15 -0.96 5.57 26.27
N VAL A 16 -1.38 6.00 25.07
CA VAL A 16 -1.30 7.39 24.60
C VAL A 16 -2.70 8.01 24.65
N LEU A 17 -2.82 9.17 25.30
CA LEU A 17 -4.08 9.90 25.44
C LEU A 17 -4.02 11.23 24.70
N VAL A 18 -5.11 11.58 24.03
CA VAL A 18 -5.22 12.81 23.24
C VAL A 18 -6.50 13.57 23.59
N SER A 19 -6.41 14.90 23.51
CA SER A 19 -7.59 15.77 23.63
C SER A 19 -8.45 15.73 22.36
N GLU A 20 -9.70 16.19 22.44
CA GLU A 20 -10.59 16.29 21.28
C GLU A 20 -9.98 17.04 20.09
N TYR A 21 -9.26 18.14 20.36
CA TYR A 21 -8.61 18.91 19.29
C TYR A 21 -7.58 18.06 18.54
N THR A 22 -6.75 17.33 19.29
CA THR A 22 -5.75 16.42 18.71
C THR A 22 -6.43 15.25 18.02
N PHE A 23 -7.46 14.64 18.63
CA PHE A 23 -8.27 13.58 18.03
C PHE A 23 -8.79 14.00 16.65
N ARG A 24 -9.39 15.19 16.49
CA ARG A 24 -9.90 15.65 15.19
C ARG A 24 -8.83 15.76 14.10
N LEU A 25 -7.58 16.07 14.49
CA LEU A 25 -6.46 16.16 13.55
C LEU A 25 -5.90 14.79 13.15
N VAL A 26 -5.98 13.80 14.05
CA VAL A 26 -5.34 12.49 13.84
C VAL A 26 -6.31 11.31 13.74
N ALA A 27 -7.62 11.54 13.85
CA ALA A 27 -8.69 10.56 13.67
C ALA A 27 -8.62 9.77 12.36
N PRO A 28 -8.16 10.36 11.23
CA PRO A 28 -7.95 9.61 9.99
C PRO A 28 -6.87 8.52 10.09
N PHE A 29 -5.92 8.61 11.03
CA PHE A 29 -4.72 7.78 11.07
C PHE A 29 -4.69 6.72 12.17
N PHE A 30 -5.46 6.88 13.25
CA PHE A 30 -5.42 5.99 14.40
C PHE A 30 -6.80 5.54 14.84
N ASP A 31 -6.87 4.37 15.46
CA ASP A 31 -8.06 3.90 16.17
C ASP A 31 -8.08 4.45 17.59
N PHE A 32 -9.26 4.85 18.06
CA PHE A 32 -9.43 5.51 19.34
C PHE A 32 -10.54 4.86 20.18
N ILE A 33 -10.37 4.90 21.50
CA ILE A 33 -11.45 4.70 22.47
C ILE A 33 -11.80 6.07 23.07
N ASP A 34 -13.07 6.44 23.02
CA ASP A 34 -13.59 7.61 23.71
C ASP A 34 -13.64 7.32 25.22
N LEU A 35 -12.88 8.08 26.02
CA LEU A 35 -12.86 7.95 27.47
C LEU A 35 -13.80 8.95 28.17
N GLY A 36 -14.51 9.78 27.41
CA GLY A 36 -15.43 10.79 27.93
C GLY A 36 -14.74 12.10 28.36
N GLU A 37 -15.46 12.89 29.15
CA GLU A 37 -15.07 14.24 29.56
C GLU A 37 -14.37 14.25 30.93
N PHE A 38 -13.30 15.02 31.03
CA PHE A 38 -12.52 15.17 32.25
C PHE A 38 -12.38 16.64 32.62
N ASP A 39 -12.66 16.98 33.88
CA ASP A 39 -12.35 18.30 34.44
C ASP A 39 -10.83 18.46 34.59
N ILE A 40 -10.27 19.44 33.88
CA ILE A 40 -8.84 19.75 33.94
C ILE A 40 -8.60 21.02 34.75
N GLU A 41 -7.79 20.90 35.81
CA GLU A 41 -7.38 22.02 36.67
C GLU A 41 -6.73 23.13 35.81
N GLY A 42 -7.34 24.33 35.79
CA GLY A 42 -6.89 25.46 34.97
C GLY A 42 -7.65 25.68 33.65
N ARG A 43 -8.64 24.84 33.31
CA ARG A 43 -9.61 25.10 32.23
C ARG A 43 -11.02 25.24 32.80
N SER A 44 -11.79 26.14 32.20
CA SER A 44 -13.19 26.41 32.59
C SER A 44 -14.19 25.38 32.08
N GLU A 45 -13.78 24.53 31.13
CA GLU A 45 -14.64 23.54 30.48
C GLU A 45 -14.00 22.14 30.59
N ALA A 46 -14.84 21.13 30.79
CA ALA A 46 -14.42 19.73 30.77
C ALA A 46 -13.86 19.39 29.38
N VAL A 47 -12.75 18.66 29.35
CA VAL A 47 -12.06 18.30 28.10
C VAL A 47 -12.33 16.85 27.78
N LYS A 48 -12.79 16.59 26.56
CA LYS A 48 -12.99 15.23 26.06
C LYS A 48 -11.65 14.57 25.73
N ILE A 49 -11.46 13.36 26.24
CA ILE A 49 -10.21 12.58 26.14
C ILE A 49 -10.44 11.29 25.37
N TYR A 50 -9.49 10.96 24.51
CA TYR A 50 -9.47 9.74 23.71
C TYR A 50 -8.18 8.96 23.98
N GLN A 51 -8.25 7.64 23.98
CA GLN A 51 -7.09 6.75 24.04
C GLN A 51 -6.76 6.18 22.67
N VAL A 52 -5.53 6.37 22.20
CA VAL A 52 -5.01 5.75 20.97
C VAL A 52 -4.85 4.25 21.19
N GLN A 53 -5.44 3.44 20.31
CA GLN A 53 -5.31 1.98 20.31
C GLN A 53 -4.18 1.50 19.39
N GLY A 54 -4.00 2.18 18.26
CA GLY A 54 -3.02 1.80 17.26
C GLY A 54 -3.21 2.62 15.98
N VAL A 55 -2.26 2.46 15.05
CA VAL A 55 -2.41 3.00 13.68
C VAL A 55 -3.52 2.21 12.99
N LYS A 56 -4.41 2.91 12.26
CA LYS A 56 -5.45 2.25 11.47
C LYS A 56 -4.84 1.31 10.44
N ALA A 57 -5.55 0.24 10.14
CA ALA A 57 -5.23 -0.70 9.07
C ALA A 57 -5.17 -0.02 7.68
N ASP A 58 -6.07 0.91 7.41
CA ASP A 58 -6.06 1.75 6.22
C ASP A 58 -6.25 3.20 6.65
N PRO A 59 -5.17 3.92 6.99
CA PRO A 59 -5.28 5.31 7.37
C PRO A 59 -5.70 6.12 6.13
N GLU A 60 -6.82 6.84 6.22
CA GLU A 60 -7.23 7.75 5.16
C GLU A 60 -6.05 8.68 4.86
N ARG A 61 -5.63 8.73 3.59
CA ARG A 61 -4.48 9.53 3.13
C ARG A 61 -4.82 11.02 3.11
N ALA A 62 -5.36 11.54 4.20
CA ALA A 62 -5.64 12.94 4.39
C ALA A 62 -4.36 13.64 4.86
N ARG A 63 -3.45 13.97 3.94
CA ARG A 63 -2.58 15.13 4.18
C ARG A 63 -3.46 16.39 4.09
N GLY A 64 -4.17 16.68 5.18
CA GLY A 64 -5.17 17.74 5.31
C GLY A 64 -6.14 17.43 6.45
N ALA A 65 -6.75 18.44 7.07
CA ALA A 65 -7.76 18.20 8.11
C ALA A 65 -8.98 17.50 7.49
N ALA A 66 -9.48 16.46 8.16
CA ALA A 66 -10.65 15.71 7.72
C ALA A 66 -11.83 16.67 7.43
N GLY A 67 -12.37 16.61 6.21
CA GLY A 67 -13.52 17.42 5.78
C GLY A 67 -13.20 18.80 5.18
N LEU A 68 -11.94 19.18 5.01
CA LEU A 68 -11.55 20.38 4.25
C LEU A 68 -10.97 19.99 2.88
N GLU A 69 -11.84 19.86 1.88
CA GLU A 69 -11.42 19.75 0.48
C GLU A 69 -11.14 21.16 -0.05
N SER A 70 -9.87 21.54 -0.14
CA SER A 70 -9.50 22.69 -0.98
C SER A 70 -9.53 22.22 -2.44
N PRO A 71 -10.10 23.02 -3.37
CA PRO A 71 -9.96 22.74 -4.79
C PRO A 71 -8.48 22.76 -5.17
N MET A 72 -8.08 21.87 -6.08
CA MET A 72 -6.74 21.90 -6.66
C MET A 72 -6.65 23.12 -7.60
N VAL A 73 -5.65 23.98 -7.40
CA VAL A 73 -5.48 25.22 -8.18
C VAL A 73 -4.19 25.13 -9.00
N GLY A 74 -4.27 25.43 -10.30
CA GLY A 74 -3.10 25.60 -11.15
C GLY A 74 -2.41 24.29 -11.57
N ARG A 75 -3.17 23.19 -11.60
CA ARG A 75 -2.71 21.84 -12.00
C ARG A 75 -3.60 21.20 -13.06
N GLU A 76 -4.39 22.02 -13.76
CA GLU A 76 -5.38 21.57 -14.73
C GLU A 76 -4.69 20.87 -15.92
N ALA A 77 -3.53 21.35 -16.34
CA ALA A 77 -2.77 20.77 -17.45
C ALA A 77 -2.17 19.40 -17.10
N GLU A 78 -1.59 19.27 -15.90
CA GLU A 78 -1.04 18.01 -15.41
C GLU A 78 -2.13 16.97 -15.17
N LEU A 79 -3.25 17.36 -14.56
CA LEU A 79 -4.39 16.48 -14.38
C LEU A 79 -4.97 16.02 -15.73
N ALA A 80 -5.14 16.93 -16.69
CA ALA A 80 -5.59 16.58 -18.04
C ALA A 80 -4.64 15.57 -18.73
N SER A 81 -3.33 15.73 -18.52
CA SER A 81 -2.33 14.79 -19.05
C SER A 81 -2.47 13.40 -18.43
N LEU A 82 -2.67 13.32 -17.11
CA LEU A 82 -2.91 12.07 -16.40
C LEU A 82 -4.23 11.39 -16.82
N LEU A 83 -5.30 12.16 -16.98
CA LEU A 83 -6.58 11.65 -17.49
C LEU A 83 -6.46 11.09 -18.92
N HIS A 84 -5.67 11.73 -19.78
CA HIS A 84 -5.38 11.19 -21.11
C HIS A 84 -4.61 9.86 -21.06
N LEU A 85 -3.72 9.70 -20.08
CA LEU A 85 -3.02 8.43 -19.86
C LEU A 85 -3.97 7.32 -19.40
N SER A 86 -5.02 7.64 -18.62
CA SER A 86 -6.08 6.68 -18.29
C SER A 86 -6.82 6.17 -19.53
N GLN A 87 -7.04 7.03 -20.52
CA GLN A 87 -7.63 6.61 -21.80
C GLN A 87 -6.65 5.73 -22.59
N THR A 88 -5.36 6.04 -22.54
CA THR A 88 -4.30 5.28 -23.23
C THR A 88 -4.19 3.87 -22.68
N VAL A 89 -4.18 3.70 -21.35
CA VAL A 89 -4.15 2.37 -20.72
C VAL A 89 -5.43 1.58 -20.99
N GLN A 90 -6.60 2.23 -20.97
CA GLN A 90 -7.87 1.58 -21.36
C GLN A 90 -7.87 1.11 -22.83
N ALA A 91 -7.13 1.79 -23.70
CA ALA A 91 -6.98 1.40 -25.10
C ALA A 91 -5.97 0.26 -25.32
N GLY A 92 -5.41 -0.33 -24.26
CA GLY A 92 -4.45 -1.44 -24.37
C GLY A 92 -2.98 -1.00 -24.48
N LEU A 93 -2.67 0.28 -24.22
CA LEU A 93 -1.33 0.83 -24.42
C LEU A 93 -0.70 1.23 -23.08
N GLY A 94 0.28 0.47 -22.63
CA GLY A 94 1.02 0.77 -21.41
C GLY A 94 1.92 2.00 -21.54
N ARG A 95 2.12 2.72 -20.43
CA ARG A 95 2.94 3.94 -20.36
C ARG A 95 3.67 4.03 -19.02
N VAL A 96 4.80 4.73 -19.00
CA VAL A 96 5.51 5.11 -17.78
C VAL A 96 5.55 6.63 -17.68
N VAL A 97 5.26 7.15 -16.50
CA VAL A 97 5.21 8.58 -16.22
C VAL A 97 5.98 8.86 -14.94
N LEU A 98 6.84 9.87 -14.97
CA LEU A 98 7.56 10.34 -13.80
C LEU A 98 7.02 11.70 -13.38
N VAL A 99 6.48 11.79 -12.17
CA VAL A 99 5.98 13.05 -11.61
C VAL A 99 7.05 13.65 -10.70
N VAL A 100 7.62 14.79 -11.10
CA VAL A 100 8.66 15.50 -10.34
C VAL A 100 8.14 16.85 -9.85
N SER A 101 8.47 17.20 -8.60
CA SER A 101 8.12 18.45 -7.93
C SER A 101 8.92 18.53 -6.63
N GLU A 102 9.06 19.74 -6.11
CA GLU A 102 9.52 19.95 -4.74
C GLU A 102 8.54 19.32 -3.73
N PRO A 103 9.04 18.84 -2.57
CA PRO A 103 8.19 18.33 -1.50
C PRO A 103 7.13 19.36 -1.10
N GLY A 104 5.89 18.91 -0.92
CA GLY A 104 4.77 19.77 -0.52
C GLY A 104 3.99 20.42 -1.67
N LEU A 105 4.43 20.34 -2.92
CA LEU A 105 3.73 20.93 -4.08
C LEU A 105 2.54 20.09 -4.62
N GLY A 106 1.93 19.25 -3.78
CA GLY A 106 0.65 18.60 -4.08
C GLY A 106 0.69 17.34 -4.96
N LYS A 107 1.82 16.64 -5.10
CA LYS A 107 1.92 15.37 -5.86
C LYS A 107 0.86 14.33 -5.46
N THR A 108 0.80 13.99 -4.18
CA THR A 108 -0.19 13.02 -3.65
C THR A 108 -1.62 13.50 -3.89
N ARG A 109 -1.86 14.82 -3.82
CA ARG A 109 -3.17 15.40 -4.15
C ARG A 109 -3.50 15.23 -5.63
N LEU A 110 -2.57 15.52 -6.53
CA LEU A 110 -2.73 15.32 -7.97
C LEU A 110 -3.10 13.86 -8.31
N ILE A 111 -2.44 12.88 -7.69
CA ILE A 111 -2.77 11.45 -7.88
C ILE A 111 -4.15 11.13 -7.31
N SER A 112 -4.52 11.72 -6.17
CA SER A 112 -5.83 11.49 -5.54
C SER A 112 -6.96 12.05 -6.40
N GLU A 113 -6.82 13.27 -6.92
CA GLU A 113 -7.78 13.89 -7.87
C GLU A 113 -7.88 13.05 -9.15
N TRP A 114 -6.76 12.59 -9.69
CA TRP A 114 -6.74 11.72 -10.87
C TRP A 114 -7.52 10.41 -10.63
N LYS A 115 -7.28 9.75 -9.50
CA LYS A 115 -7.99 8.52 -9.12
C LYS A 115 -9.49 8.76 -8.93
N GLN A 116 -9.85 9.88 -8.29
CA GLN A 116 -11.24 10.28 -8.08
C GLN A 116 -11.97 10.48 -9.41
N ASP A 117 -11.43 11.28 -10.33
CA ASP A 117 -12.02 11.54 -11.64
C ASP A 117 -12.18 10.27 -12.47
N VAL A 118 -11.15 9.40 -12.47
CA VAL A 118 -11.19 8.12 -13.16
C VAL A 118 -12.24 7.18 -12.55
N SER A 119 -12.41 7.17 -11.22
CA SER A 119 -13.42 6.35 -10.56
C SER A 119 -14.85 6.79 -10.86
N GLN A 120 -15.07 8.09 -11.10
CA GLN A 120 -16.37 8.64 -11.47
C GLN A 120 -16.70 8.38 -12.95
N ALA A 121 -15.67 8.23 -13.79
CA ALA A 121 -15.85 7.86 -15.19
C ALA A 121 -16.24 6.38 -15.33
N ILE A 122 -17.43 6.13 -15.90
CA ILE A 122 -17.89 4.76 -16.19
C ILE A 122 -16.98 4.15 -17.26
N SER A 123 -16.13 3.21 -16.86
CA SER A 123 -15.22 2.46 -17.73
C SER A 123 -15.42 0.95 -17.56
N LYS A 124 -15.27 0.20 -18.66
CA LYS A 124 -15.43 -1.27 -18.68
C LYS A 124 -14.30 -1.92 -19.51
N PRO A 125 -13.46 -2.77 -18.91
CA PRO A 125 -13.32 -3.02 -17.47
C PRO A 125 -12.84 -1.78 -16.68
N PRO A 126 -13.12 -1.68 -15.37
CA PRO A 126 -12.63 -0.59 -14.55
C PRO A 126 -11.10 -0.65 -14.43
N ILE A 127 -10.47 0.51 -14.28
CA ILE A 127 -9.03 0.59 -14.01
C ILE A 127 -8.75 0.11 -12.58
N LYS A 128 -7.88 -0.89 -12.43
CA LYS A 128 -7.36 -1.30 -11.14
C LYS A 128 -6.21 -0.37 -10.73
N TRP A 129 -6.25 0.09 -9.48
CA TRP A 129 -5.19 0.92 -8.89
C TRP A 129 -4.42 0.11 -7.87
N ILE A 130 -3.09 0.15 -7.97
CA ILE A 130 -2.16 -0.41 -6.99
C ILE A 130 -1.20 0.71 -6.60
N GLU A 131 -0.94 0.86 -5.32
CA GLU A 131 -0.09 1.93 -4.82
C GLU A 131 0.95 1.38 -3.87
N GLY A 132 2.22 1.65 -4.14
CA GLY A 132 3.33 1.38 -3.23
C GLY A 132 3.90 2.69 -2.70
N ASN A 133 4.14 2.76 -1.41
CA ASN A 133 4.74 3.90 -0.74
C ASN A 133 6.05 3.50 -0.06
N ASN A 134 6.98 4.44 0.00
CA ASN A 134 8.20 4.31 0.78
C ASN A 134 8.29 5.46 1.79
N ASN A 135 8.22 5.15 3.08
CA ASN A 135 8.36 6.15 4.13
C ASN A 135 9.81 6.31 4.54
N SER A 136 10.23 7.55 4.84
CA SER A 136 11.62 7.91 5.14
C SER A 136 12.24 7.21 6.37
N TYR A 137 11.48 6.44 7.13
CA TYR A 137 11.94 5.73 8.33
C TYR A 137 12.26 4.25 8.06
N ASP A 138 11.92 3.73 6.86
CA ASP A 138 12.04 2.31 6.49
C ASP A 138 13.35 1.98 5.75
N LEU A 139 14.37 2.85 5.87
CA LEU A 139 15.61 2.86 5.08
C LEU A 139 16.57 1.67 5.28
N GLY A 140 16.16 0.63 5.99
CA GLY A 140 16.99 -0.55 6.29
C GLY A 140 16.51 -1.87 5.69
N GLN A 141 15.28 -1.94 5.16
CA GLN A 141 14.70 -3.20 4.71
C GLN A 141 14.82 -3.33 3.19
N ALA A 142 15.50 -4.38 2.73
CA ALA A 142 15.53 -4.71 1.31
C ALA A 142 14.13 -5.06 0.80
N TYR A 143 13.81 -4.61 -0.40
CA TYR A 143 12.54 -4.83 -1.08
C TYR A 143 11.31 -4.21 -0.42
N HIS A 144 11.47 -3.22 0.47
CA HIS A 144 10.36 -2.64 1.23
C HIS A 144 9.26 -2.10 0.33
N LEU A 145 9.62 -1.33 -0.71
CA LEU A 145 8.63 -0.78 -1.65
C LEU A 145 7.88 -1.88 -2.40
N LEU A 146 8.52 -3.02 -2.69
CA LEU A 146 7.86 -4.14 -3.36
C LEU A 146 6.95 -4.92 -2.39
N ILE A 147 7.36 -5.06 -1.14
CA ILE A 147 6.54 -5.67 -0.08
C ILE A 147 5.27 -4.85 0.13
N ASP A 148 5.40 -3.52 0.25
CA ASP A 148 4.26 -2.60 0.37
C ASP A 148 3.33 -2.69 -0.86
N LEU A 149 3.91 -2.72 -2.06
CA LEU A 149 3.16 -2.89 -3.30
C LEU A 149 2.41 -4.22 -3.36
N LEU A 150 3.02 -5.32 -2.90
CA LEU A 150 2.38 -6.63 -2.82
C LEU A 150 1.23 -6.63 -1.81
N HIS A 151 1.40 -6.00 -0.64
CA HIS A 151 0.30 -5.83 0.31
C HIS A 151 -0.88 -5.04 -0.32
N SER A 152 -0.59 -3.98 -1.07
CA SER A 152 -1.60 -3.24 -1.84
C SER A 152 -2.31 -4.12 -2.88
N ILE A 153 -1.58 -5.00 -3.59
CA ILE A 153 -2.17 -5.97 -4.54
C ILE A 153 -3.12 -6.94 -3.83
N LEU A 154 -2.74 -7.39 -2.64
CA LEU A 154 -3.49 -8.34 -1.82
C LEU A 154 -4.66 -7.69 -1.08
N GLY A 155 -4.72 -6.36 -1.02
CA GLY A 155 -5.73 -5.63 -0.24
C GLY A 155 -5.54 -5.79 1.26
N ILE A 156 -4.30 -5.97 1.72
CA ILE A 156 -3.94 -6.14 3.13
C ILE A 156 -3.13 -4.92 3.59
N PRO A 157 -3.34 -4.43 4.82
CA PRO A 157 -2.49 -3.42 5.43
C PRO A 157 -1.01 -3.82 5.49
N THR A 158 -0.12 -2.85 5.34
CA THR A 158 1.31 -3.07 5.59
C THR A 158 1.53 -3.41 7.06
N GLY A 159 1.97 -4.65 7.34
CA GLY A 159 2.05 -5.21 8.70
C GLY A 159 0.89 -6.13 9.09
N GLY A 160 0.03 -6.50 8.14
CA GLY A 160 -0.96 -7.56 8.32
C GLY A 160 -0.34 -8.87 8.82
N GLY A 161 -1.13 -9.70 9.50
CA GLY A 161 -0.64 -10.95 10.07
C GLY A 161 -0.14 -11.92 9.01
N GLU A 162 0.89 -12.70 9.32
CA GLU A 162 1.42 -13.75 8.42
C GLU A 162 0.32 -14.69 7.90
N PRO A 163 -0.62 -15.20 8.72
CA PRO A 163 -1.63 -16.14 8.23
C PRO A 163 -2.60 -15.51 7.23
N GLU A 164 -2.96 -14.24 7.44
CA GLU A 164 -3.85 -13.48 6.56
C GLU A 164 -3.15 -13.19 5.22
N THR A 165 -1.91 -12.70 5.28
CA THR A 165 -1.07 -12.43 4.10
C THR A 165 -0.86 -13.69 3.27
N ARG A 166 -0.60 -14.82 3.94
CA ARG A 166 -0.45 -16.12 3.29
C ARG A 166 -1.74 -16.59 2.62
N ALA A 167 -2.87 -16.46 3.29
CA ALA A 167 -4.16 -16.84 2.71
C ALA A 167 -4.50 -15.99 1.48
N ALA A 168 -4.32 -14.67 1.54
CA ALA A 168 -4.58 -13.78 0.42
C ALA A 168 -3.64 -14.05 -0.76
N LEU A 169 -2.34 -14.24 -0.52
CA LEU A 169 -1.40 -14.57 -1.59
C LEU A 169 -1.75 -15.90 -2.24
N ARG A 170 -2.09 -16.91 -1.44
CA ARG A 170 -2.52 -18.23 -1.95
C ARG A 170 -3.77 -18.09 -2.83
N ASN A 171 -4.79 -17.39 -2.35
CA ASN A 171 -6.03 -17.19 -3.10
C ASN A 171 -5.79 -16.44 -4.42
N LEU A 172 -5.01 -15.36 -4.39
CA LEU A 172 -4.68 -14.59 -5.59
C LEU A 172 -3.90 -15.43 -6.61
N THR A 173 -2.90 -16.18 -6.14
CA THR A 173 -2.09 -17.00 -7.05
C THR A 173 -2.86 -18.20 -7.62
N GLU A 174 -3.76 -18.81 -6.84
CA GLU A 174 -4.63 -19.89 -7.35
C GLU A 174 -5.66 -19.37 -8.35
N ASP A 175 -6.21 -18.18 -8.09
CA ASP A 175 -7.16 -17.51 -8.98
C ASP A 175 -6.51 -17.08 -10.31
N LEU A 176 -5.24 -16.65 -10.29
CA LEU A 176 -4.53 -16.23 -11.50
C LEU A 176 -3.89 -17.39 -12.28
N PHE A 177 -3.39 -18.42 -11.60
CA PHE A 177 -2.49 -19.41 -12.19
C PHE A 177 -2.89 -20.88 -11.94
N GLY A 178 -4.00 -21.13 -11.24
CA GLY A 178 -4.47 -22.48 -10.89
C GLY A 178 -3.88 -23.03 -9.59
N SER A 179 -4.27 -24.26 -9.25
CA SER A 179 -3.97 -24.88 -7.93
C SER A 179 -2.48 -25.02 -7.60
N ILE A 180 -2.13 -24.82 -6.32
CA ILE A 180 -0.78 -24.97 -5.76
C ILE A 180 -0.53 -26.41 -5.23
N GLU A 181 -1.46 -27.34 -5.42
CA GLU A 181 -1.39 -28.67 -4.79
C GLU A 181 -0.16 -29.52 -5.14
N LYS A 182 0.27 -30.31 -4.14
CA LYS A 182 1.57 -31.01 -4.03
C LYS A 182 1.90 -32.03 -5.13
N HIS A 183 0.97 -32.36 -6.04
CA HIS A 183 1.14 -33.42 -7.05
C HIS A 183 0.96 -32.97 -8.49
N ALA A 184 0.71 -31.68 -8.73
CA ALA A 184 0.72 -31.13 -10.07
C ALA A 184 2.17 -30.93 -10.51
N VAL A 185 2.67 -31.87 -11.33
CA VAL A 185 4.01 -31.81 -11.93
C VAL A 185 4.23 -30.50 -12.69
N ASP A 186 3.14 -29.92 -13.22
CA ASP A 186 3.09 -28.61 -13.86
C ASP A 186 2.03 -27.72 -13.17
N ALA A 187 2.35 -27.14 -12.01
CA ALA A 187 1.51 -26.12 -11.37
C ALA A 187 2.07 -24.72 -11.66
N PRO A 188 1.47 -23.93 -12.58
CA PRO A 188 1.97 -22.60 -12.93
C PRO A 188 2.01 -21.63 -11.74
N ALA A 189 1.15 -21.83 -10.74
CA ALA A 189 1.16 -21.06 -9.50
C ALA A 189 2.43 -21.27 -8.67
N LEU A 190 3.10 -22.43 -8.76
CA LEU A 190 4.37 -22.69 -8.08
C LEU A 190 5.55 -21.90 -8.66
N ASP A 191 5.38 -21.24 -9.81
CA ASP A 191 6.40 -20.34 -10.37
C ASP A 191 6.23 -18.90 -9.86
N VAL A 192 5.21 -18.64 -9.04
CA VAL A 192 4.90 -17.32 -8.50
C VAL A 192 4.79 -17.35 -6.98
N TYR A 193 3.91 -18.21 -6.45
CA TYR A 193 3.58 -18.27 -5.03
C TYR A 193 4.80 -18.43 -4.09
N PRO A 194 5.75 -19.36 -4.34
CA PRO A 194 6.88 -19.56 -3.42
C PRO A 194 7.77 -18.32 -3.31
N TYR A 195 8.01 -17.65 -4.43
CA TYR A 195 8.95 -16.54 -4.51
C TYR A 195 8.36 -15.25 -3.93
N LEU A 196 7.09 -14.96 -4.23
CA LEU A 196 6.39 -13.83 -3.59
C LEU A 196 6.15 -14.10 -2.10
N GLY A 197 5.86 -15.34 -1.73
CA GLY A 197 5.68 -15.71 -0.33
C GLY A 197 6.97 -15.61 0.47
N HIS A 198 8.11 -16.00 -0.11
CA HIS A 198 9.41 -15.77 0.53
C HIS A 198 9.76 -14.28 0.63
N LEU A 199 9.46 -13.48 -0.39
CA LEU A 199 9.66 -12.02 -0.37
C LEU A 199 8.83 -11.35 0.74
N LEU A 200 7.60 -11.84 0.97
CA LEU A 200 6.72 -11.42 2.06
C LEU A 200 7.05 -12.07 3.42
N SER A 201 8.15 -12.82 3.52
CA SER A 201 8.59 -13.52 4.74
C SER A 201 7.55 -14.49 5.31
N LEU A 202 6.76 -15.16 4.46
CA LEU A 202 5.75 -16.13 4.86
C LEU A 202 6.35 -17.47 5.25
N ASN A 203 5.67 -18.21 6.14
CA ASN A 203 6.08 -19.56 6.50
C ASN A 203 5.62 -20.56 5.43
N LEU A 204 6.51 -20.84 4.47
CA LEU A 204 6.27 -21.73 3.35
C LEU A 204 6.37 -23.20 3.75
N GLU A 205 5.58 -24.05 3.09
CA GLU A 205 5.53 -25.49 3.34
C GLU A 205 5.55 -26.30 2.03
N GLY A 206 5.94 -27.57 2.12
CA GLY A 206 5.92 -28.51 0.99
C GLY A 206 6.78 -28.07 -0.19
N MET A 207 6.25 -28.23 -1.41
CA MET A 207 6.96 -27.91 -2.66
C MET A 207 7.37 -26.43 -2.76
N ALA A 208 6.60 -25.52 -2.16
CA ALA A 208 6.94 -24.09 -2.17
C ALA A 208 8.23 -23.84 -1.39
N LEU A 209 8.36 -24.42 -0.20
CA LEU A 209 9.57 -24.31 0.61
C LEU A 209 10.78 -24.92 -0.10
N GLU A 210 10.62 -26.11 -0.68
CA GLU A 210 11.72 -26.81 -1.36
C GLU A 210 12.25 -26.03 -2.56
N ARG A 211 11.37 -25.42 -3.37
CA ARG A 211 11.79 -24.58 -4.52
C ARG A 211 12.63 -23.38 -4.10
N VAL A 212 12.33 -22.76 -2.97
CA VAL A 212 13.10 -21.62 -2.46
C VAL A 212 14.44 -22.08 -1.89
N ARG A 213 14.45 -23.18 -1.12
CA ARG A 213 15.68 -23.71 -0.47
C ARG A 213 16.73 -24.22 -1.45
N MET A 214 16.33 -24.60 -2.66
CA MET A 214 17.25 -25.08 -3.71
C MET A 214 18.01 -23.95 -4.42
N LEU A 215 17.65 -22.69 -4.20
CA LEU A 215 18.24 -21.54 -4.88
C LEU A 215 19.27 -20.84 -3.99
N ASP A 216 20.32 -20.36 -4.64
CA ASP A 216 21.23 -19.38 -4.05
C ASP A 216 20.62 -17.97 -4.10
N PRO A 217 21.24 -16.95 -3.46
CA PRO A 217 20.68 -15.61 -3.43
C PRO A 217 20.46 -14.98 -4.82
N GLU A 218 21.35 -15.23 -5.79
CA GLU A 218 21.21 -14.71 -7.15
C GLU A 218 20.06 -15.38 -7.90
N GLY A 219 19.95 -16.71 -7.81
CA GLY A 219 18.84 -17.48 -8.38
C GLY A 219 17.50 -17.07 -7.77
N LEU A 220 17.46 -16.84 -6.46
CA LEU A 220 16.25 -16.37 -5.77
C LEU A 220 15.83 -14.98 -6.25
N ARG A 221 16.78 -14.06 -6.42
CA ARG A 221 16.52 -12.72 -6.97
C ARG A 221 15.96 -12.78 -8.40
N ALA A 222 16.52 -13.67 -9.24
CA ALA A 222 16.01 -13.89 -10.59
C ALA A 222 14.56 -14.42 -10.56
N GLN A 223 14.24 -15.31 -9.62
CA GLN A 223 12.88 -15.82 -9.44
C GLN A 223 11.90 -14.77 -8.89
N TYR A 224 12.33 -13.85 -8.03
CA TYR A 224 11.50 -12.70 -7.65
C TYR A 224 11.11 -11.87 -8.88
N LEU A 225 12.08 -11.56 -9.74
CA LEU A 225 11.81 -10.82 -10.96
C LEU A 225 10.83 -11.58 -11.87
N ALA A 226 11.05 -12.88 -12.08
CA ALA A 226 10.18 -13.71 -12.91
C ALA A 226 8.75 -13.78 -12.34
N ALA A 227 8.61 -13.98 -11.04
CA ALA A 227 7.33 -14.04 -10.35
C ALA A 227 6.57 -12.70 -10.41
N LEU A 228 7.25 -11.58 -10.17
CA LEU A 228 6.66 -10.24 -10.27
C LEU A 228 6.21 -9.95 -11.70
N ARG A 229 7.02 -10.28 -12.72
CA ARG A 229 6.64 -10.08 -14.12
C ARG A 229 5.39 -10.89 -14.48
N ARG A 230 5.31 -12.15 -14.05
CA ARG A 230 4.13 -13.00 -14.27
C ARG A 230 2.90 -12.46 -13.54
N LEU A 231 3.06 -11.97 -12.31
CA LEU A 231 1.97 -11.36 -11.55
C LEU A 231 1.42 -10.12 -12.27
N PHE A 232 2.27 -9.17 -12.66
CA PHE A 232 1.84 -7.95 -13.36
C PHE A 232 1.21 -8.24 -14.71
N GLN A 233 1.77 -9.19 -15.47
CA GLN A 233 1.16 -9.67 -16.72
C GLN A 233 -0.25 -10.20 -16.48
N ALA A 234 -0.42 -11.14 -15.55
CA ALA A 234 -1.71 -11.77 -15.27
C ALA A 234 -2.75 -10.77 -14.73
N LEU A 235 -2.30 -9.75 -13.99
CA LEU A 235 -3.18 -8.66 -13.55
C LEU A 235 -3.61 -7.77 -14.72
N ALA A 236 -2.68 -7.40 -15.61
CA ALA A 236 -2.97 -6.60 -16.80
C ALA A 236 -3.87 -7.35 -17.82
N ASP A 237 -3.74 -8.67 -17.91
CA ASP A 237 -4.59 -9.52 -18.76
C ASP A 237 -6.06 -9.50 -18.31
N ARG A 238 -6.35 -9.16 -17.05
CA ARG A 238 -7.71 -9.02 -16.53
C ARG A 238 -8.33 -7.65 -16.80
N GLY A 239 -7.51 -6.63 -17.05
CA GLY A 239 -7.96 -5.27 -17.26
C GLY A 239 -6.87 -4.23 -17.05
N PRO A 240 -7.16 -2.97 -17.40
CA PRO A 240 -6.19 -1.88 -17.35
C PRO A 240 -5.73 -1.63 -15.90
N LEU A 241 -4.42 -1.49 -15.74
CA LEU A 241 -3.79 -1.37 -14.44
C LEU A 241 -2.99 -0.07 -14.33
N ILE A 242 -3.16 0.66 -13.23
CA ILE A 242 -2.31 1.79 -12.86
C ILE A 242 -1.57 1.43 -11.58
N VAL A 243 -0.24 1.47 -11.67
CA VAL A 243 0.68 1.29 -10.54
C VAL A 243 1.29 2.64 -10.18
N VAL A 244 1.02 3.12 -8.97
CA VAL A 244 1.61 4.36 -8.44
C VAL A 244 2.72 3.98 -7.46
N LEU A 245 3.91 4.55 -7.66
CA LEU A 245 5.05 4.38 -6.76
C LEU A 245 5.36 5.74 -6.15
N GLU A 246 4.97 5.93 -4.90
CA GLU A 246 5.26 7.16 -4.16
C GLU A 246 6.66 7.13 -3.54
N ASN A 247 7.26 8.32 -3.39
CA ASN A 247 8.49 8.51 -2.63
C ASN A 247 9.69 7.68 -3.13
N LEU A 248 9.80 7.46 -4.44
CA LEU A 248 10.90 6.71 -5.07
C LEU A 248 12.32 7.19 -4.70
N GLN A 249 12.48 8.44 -4.29
CA GLN A 249 13.76 8.95 -3.78
C GLN A 249 14.26 8.23 -2.51
N TRP A 250 13.37 7.52 -1.80
CA TRP A 250 13.68 6.70 -0.64
C TRP A 250 13.67 5.19 -0.94
N ALA A 251 13.48 4.79 -2.21
CA ALA A 251 13.45 3.39 -2.60
C ALA A 251 14.76 2.67 -2.26
N ASP A 252 14.65 1.48 -1.66
CA ASP A 252 15.83 0.65 -1.45
C ASP A 252 16.41 0.18 -2.81
N PRO A 253 17.73 -0.01 -2.92
CA PRO A 253 18.36 -0.35 -4.20
C PRO A 253 17.79 -1.62 -4.84
N SER A 254 17.38 -2.60 -4.02
CA SER A 254 16.89 -3.89 -4.50
C SER A 254 15.50 -3.77 -5.12
N SER A 255 14.60 -2.98 -4.49
CA SER A 255 13.32 -2.60 -5.10
C SER A 255 13.51 -1.79 -6.37
N ALA A 256 14.38 -0.77 -6.37
CA ALA A 256 14.61 0.08 -7.53
C ALA A 256 15.11 -0.73 -8.74
N GLU A 257 16.03 -1.68 -8.52
CA GLU A 257 16.54 -2.57 -9.56
C GLU A 257 15.44 -3.46 -10.15
N LEU A 258 14.67 -4.16 -9.30
CA LEU A 258 13.61 -5.05 -9.78
C LEU A 258 12.51 -4.27 -10.52
N LEU A 259 12.08 -3.12 -10.00
CA LEU A 259 11.10 -2.25 -10.66
C LEU A 259 11.60 -1.79 -12.03
N THR A 260 12.87 -1.42 -12.13
CA THR A 260 13.49 -1.04 -13.41
C THR A 260 13.44 -2.17 -14.44
N ASN A 261 13.61 -3.41 -13.99
CA ASN A 261 13.51 -4.59 -14.86
C ASN A 261 12.05 -4.98 -15.21
N ILE A 262 11.06 -4.45 -14.49
CA ILE A 262 9.63 -4.67 -14.75
C ILE A 262 9.07 -3.59 -15.68
N MET A 263 9.60 -2.35 -15.62
CA MET A 263 9.15 -1.23 -16.47
C MET A 263 8.99 -1.56 -17.97
N PRO A 264 9.87 -2.35 -18.62
CA PRO A 264 9.71 -2.72 -20.02
C PRO A 264 8.41 -3.45 -20.35
N LEU A 265 7.73 -4.07 -19.36
CA LEU A 265 6.44 -4.71 -19.58
C LEU A 265 5.39 -3.73 -20.11
N THR A 266 5.45 -2.45 -19.74
CA THR A 266 4.53 -1.41 -20.23
C THR A 266 4.57 -1.23 -21.75
N SER A 267 5.60 -1.73 -22.43
CA SER A 267 5.65 -1.75 -23.90
C SER A 267 4.81 -2.87 -24.52
N THR A 268 4.45 -3.89 -23.73
CA THR A 268 3.78 -5.12 -24.17
C THR A 268 2.43 -5.36 -23.50
N ILE A 269 2.15 -4.69 -22.37
CA ILE A 269 0.90 -4.83 -21.62
C ILE A 269 0.33 -3.46 -21.25
N PRO A 270 -1.01 -3.33 -21.18
CA PRO A 270 -1.67 -2.14 -20.68
C PRO A 270 -1.40 -1.90 -19.19
#